data_AF-A0A085BE55-F1
#
_entry.id   AF-A0A085BE55-F1
#
_cell.length_a   1.000
_cell.length_b   1.000
_cell.length_c   1.000
_cell.angle_alpha   90.00
_cell.angle_beta   90.00
_cell.angle_gamma   90.00
#
_symmetry.space_group_name_H-M   'P 1'
#
loop_
_entity.id
_entity.type
_entity.pdbx_description
1 polymer ?
#
loop_
_entity_poly.entity_id
_entity_poly.type
_entity_poly.pdbx_seq_one_letter_code
_entity_poly.pdbx_strand_id
1 'polypeptide(L)'
;MGKDFLQEFVEQAAKENAENIAQEKRKKHFQELGRKGGVKTKQNEKLDKVISIRMTNSEYEILVQKQEKYPLKLSTYIRNVLFEKELKINEFQTDEVLLQYGSHFKKISNLLRNREWNVFENKKEILLRIENLIELIHQYLYSKIQKNE
;
A
#
# COMPACT_ATOMS: atom_id res chain seq x y z
N MET A 1 0.00 -1.83 -60.86
CA MET A 1 0.46 -2.46 -59.61
C MET A 1 0.53 -1.47 -58.42
N GLY A 2 -0.31 -0.42 -58.34
CA GLY A 2 -0.22 0.59 -57.28
C GLY A 2 -1.44 0.68 -56.34
N LYS A 3 -2.56 0.03 -56.69
CA LYS A 3 -3.78 0.02 -55.87
C LYS A 3 -3.72 -1.01 -54.74
N ASP A 4 -3.17 -2.20 -55.00
CA ASP A 4 -3.09 -3.28 -54.00
C ASP A 4 -2.15 -2.93 -52.83
N PHE A 5 -1.00 -2.32 -53.11
CA PHE A 5 -0.04 -1.93 -52.06
C PHE A 5 -0.60 -0.87 -51.10
N LEU A 6 -1.29 0.15 -51.62
CA LEU A 6 -1.90 1.19 -50.79
C LEU A 6 -3.07 0.63 -49.97
N GLN A 7 -3.82 -0.32 -50.52
CA GLN A 7 -4.92 -0.97 -49.83
C GLN A 7 -4.42 -1.89 -48.72
N GLU A 8 -3.42 -2.73 -49.00
CA GLU A 8 -2.73 -3.55 -47.99
C GLU A 8 -2.08 -2.70 -46.89
N PHE A 9 -1.47 -1.56 -47.23
CA PHE A 9 -0.88 -0.64 -46.26
C PHE A 9 -1.93 -0.02 -45.34
N VAL A 10 -3.09 0.40 -45.89
CA VAL A 10 -4.19 0.95 -45.09
C VAL A 10 -4.80 -0.11 -44.17
N GLU A 11 -4.97 -1.35 -44.66
CA GLU A 11 -5.48 -2.47 -43.86
C GLU A 11 -4.52 -2.85 -42.73
N GLN A 12 -3.21 -2.86 -43.00
CA GLN A 12 -2.18 -3.13 -42.00
C GLN A 12 -2.12 -2.03 -40.94
N ALA A 13 -2.14 -0.76 -41.36
CA ALA A 13 -2.16 0.38 -40.44
C ALA A 13 -3.44 0.40 -39.58
N ALA A 14 -4.60 0.00 -40.14
CA ALA A 14 -5.84 -0.12 -39.40
C ALA A 14 -5.79 -1.23 -38.33
N LYS A 15 -5.18 -2.38 -38.65
CA LYS A 15 -4.96 -3.48 -37.69
C LYS A 15 -4.04 -3.06 -36.55
N GLU A 16 -2.88 -2.47 -36.87
CA GLU A 16 -1.93 -1.99 -35.86
C GLU A 16 -2.57 -0.92 -34.95
N ASN A 17 -3.36 -0.01 -35.52
CA ASN A 17 -4.08 0.99 -34.72
C ASN A 17 -5.15 0.35 -33.81
N ALA A 18 -5.88 -0.66 -34.30
CA ALA A 18 -6.85 -1.40 -33.50
C ALA A 18 -6.17 -2.14 -32.33
N GLU A 19 -5.00 -2.74 -32.56
CA GLU A 19 -4.19 -3.39 -31.53
C GLU A 19 -3.69 -2.39 -30.48
N ASN A 20 -3.19 -1.23 -30.92
CA ASN A 20 -2.74 -0.16 -30.03
C ASN A 20 -3.89 0.36 -29.15
N ILE A 21 -5.08 0.59 -29.73
CA ILE A 21 -6.28 1.01 -29.00
C ILE A 21 -6.69 -0.07 -27.98
N ALA A 22 -6.63 -1.35 -28.34
CA ALA A 22 -6.95 -2.44 -27.42
C ALA A 22 -5.95 -2.53 -26.25
N GLN A 23 -4.66 -2.33 -26.51
CA GLN A 23 -3.64 -2.27 -25.47
C GLN A 23 -3.85 -1.09 -24.52
N GLU A 24 -4.16 0.11 -25.04
CA GLU A 24 -4.45 1.27 -24.21
C GLU A 24 -5.69 1.07 -23.34
N LYS A 25 -6.77 0.50 -23.90
CA LYS A 25 -7.97 0.15 -23.14
C LYS A 25 -7.64 -0.83 -22.02
N ARG A 26 -6.82 -1.85 -22.30
CA ARG A 26 -6.36 -2.81 -21.29
C ARG A 26 -5.55 -2.13 -20.19
N LYS A 27 -4.61 -1.24 -20.53
CA LYS A 27 -3.82 -0.46 -19.56
C LYS A 27 -4.72 0.40 -18.67
N LYS A 28 -5.66 1.17 -19.25
CA LYS A 28 -6.61 2.00 -18.51
C LYS A 28 -7.49 1.17 -17.57
N HIS A 29 -7.96 0.00 -18.02
CA HIS A 29 -8.74 -0.92 -17.20
C HIS A 29 -7.97 -1.38 -15.95
N PHE A 30 -6.71 -1.80 -16.08
CA PHE A 30 -5.90 -2.20 -14.92
C PHE A 30 -5.54 -1.02 -14.00
N GLN A 31 -5.37 0.19 -14.53
CA GLN A 31 -5.16 1.39 -13.71
C GLN A 31 -6.40 1.70 -12.86
N GLU A 32 -7.60 1.63 -13.44
CA GLU A 32 -8.85 1.82 -12.70
C GLU A 32 -9.06 0.75 -11.62
N LEU A 33 -8.75 -0.51 -11.92
CA LEU A 33 -8.77 -1.60 -10.94
C LEU A 33 -7.80 -1.33 -9.78
N GLY A 34 -6.59 -0.88 -10.08
CA GLY A 34 -5.60 -0.50 -9.07
C GLY A 34 -6.08 0.64 -8.17
N ARG A 35 -6.73 1.66 -8.72
CA ARG A 35 -7.33 2.77 -7.94
C ARG A 35 -8.46 2.26 -7.03
N LYS A 36 -9.31 1.36 -7.54
CA LYS A 36 -10.44 0.76 -6.80
C LYS A 36 -10.01 -0.16 -5.66
N GLY A 37 -8.87 -0.85 -5.80
CA GLY A 37 -8.26 -1.67 -4.76
C GLY A 37 -7.38 -0.91 -3.76
N GLY A 38 -7.17 0.40 -3.98
CA GLY A 38 -6.35 1.25 -3.13
C GLY A 38 -6.79 1.24 -1.67
N VAL A 39 -5.83 1.42 -0.76
CA VAL A 39 -6.12 1.55 0.68
C VAL A 39 -6.75 2.91 0.92
N LYS A 40 -7.89 2.96 1.62
CA LYS A 40 -8.49 4.22 2.09
C LYS A 40 -7.41 4.97 2.88
N THR A 41 -7.04 6.17 2.44
CA THR A 41 -6.10 7.02 3.18
C THR A 41 -6.62 7.14 4.61
N LYS A 42 -5.85 6.63 5.58
CA LYS A 42 -6.16 6.80 7.00
C LYS A 42 -6.42 8.30 7.20
N GLN A 43 -7.54 8.64 7.84
CA GLN A 43 -7.76 10.00 8.33
C GLN A 43 -6.74 10.23 9.43
N ASN A 44 -5.51 10.55 9.05
CA ASN A 44 -4.49 10.94 10.00
C ASN A 44 -4.93 12.30 10.56
N GLU A 45 -5.12 12.37 11.87
CA GLU A 45 -5.31 13.63 12.56
C GLU A 45 -4.16 14.57 12.18
N LYS A 46 -4.51 15.75 11.64
CA LYS A 46 -3.50 16.74 11.27
C LYS A 46 -2.83 17.24 12.54
N LEU A 47 -1.51 17.22 12.58
CA LEU A 47 -0.74 17.88 13.63
C LEU A 47 -0.76 19.39 13.35
N ASP A 48 -1.38 20.16 14.23
CA ASP A 48 -1.58 21.60 14.06
C ASP A 48 -0.75 22.46 15.04
N LYS A 49 -0.32 21.90 16.18
CA LYS A 49 0.49 22.59 17.19
C LYS A 49 1.99 22.32 17.02
N VAL A 50 2.81 23.34 17.28
CA VAL A 50 4.28 23.29 17.21
C VAL A 50 4.88 23.54 18.59
N ILE A 51 5.83 22.70 19.01
CA ILE A 51 6.65 22.89 20.20
C ILE A 51 8.02 23.38 19.73
N SER A 52 8.50 24.50 20.28
CA SER A 52 9.84 25.03 19.99
C SER A 52 10.69 25.02 21.26
N ILE A 53 11.90 24.48 21.16
CA ILE A 53 12.83 24.30 22.27
C ILE A 53 14.19 24.80 21.79
N ARG A 54 14.87 25.61 22.62
CA ARG A 54 16.26 26.02 22.37
C ARG A 54 17.20 25.01 23.00
N MET A 55 18.22 24.61 22.26
CA MET A 55 19.21 23.61 22.66
C MET A 55 20.60 24.14 22.33
N THR A 56 21.60 23.67 23.07
CA THR A 56 23.01 23.81 22.71
C THR A 56 23.37 22.83 21.59
N ASN A 57 24.51 23.06 20.93
CA ASN A 57 24.92 22.20 19.82
C ASN A 57 25.17 20.75 20.25
N SER A 58 25.79 20.56 21.43
CA SER A 58 26.06 19.23 21.99
C SER A 58 24.77 18.47 22.32
N GLU A 59 23.77 19.14 22.90
CA GLU A 59 22.46 18.52 23.17
C GLU A 59 21.75 18.08 21.89
N TYR A 60 21.85 18.89 20.84
CA TYR A 60 21.26 18.57 19.54
C TYR A 60 21.93 17.36 18.87
N GLU A 61 23.27 17.32 18.87
CA GLU A 61 24.03 16.20 18.30
C GLU A 61 23.72 14.86 18.98
N ILE A 62 23.54 14.86 20.31
CA ILE A 62 23.11 13.66 21.06
C ILE A 62 21.77 13.14 20.55
N LEU A 63 20.81 14.02 20.24
CA LEU A 63 19.50 13.61 19.70
C LEU A 63 19.62 13.05 18.28
N VAL A 64 20.47 13.65 17.45
CA VAL A 64 20.73 13.16 16.08
C VAL A 64 21.32 11.76 16.13
N GLN A 65 22.37 11.54 16.93
CA GLN A 65 23.00 10.21 17.09
C GLN A 65 22.02 9.15 17.61
N LYS A 66 21.12 9.53 18.53
CA LYS A 66 20.07 8.62 19.02
C LYS A 66 19.04 8.31 17.94
N GLN A 67 18.70 9.27 17.08
CA GLN A 67 17.78 9.06 15.97
C GLN A 67 18.40 8.23 14.84
N GLU A 68 19.70 8.34 14.55
CA GLU A 68 20.36 7.60 13.47
C GLU A 68 20.18 6.07 13.55
N LYS A 69 19.96 5.55 14.76
CA LYS A 69 19.62 4.14 15.01
C LYS A 69 18.26 3.72 14.44
N TYR A 70 17.48 4.67 13.95
CA TYR A 70 16.08 4.55 13.58
C TYR A 70 15.82 5.22 12.22
N PRO A 71 15.07 4.59 11.30
CA PRO A 71 14.70 5.14 10.00
C PRO A 71 13.53 6.15 10.12
N LEU A 72 13.58 7.04 11.12
CA LEU A 72 12.57 8.04 11.41
C LEU A 72 13.17 9.45 11.27
N LYS A 73 12.36 10.43 10.88
CA LYS A 73 12.78 11.84 10.98
C LYS A 73 13.01 12.21 12.45
N LEU A 74 13.97 13.08 12.71
CA LEU A 74 14.28 13.59 14.05
C LEU A 74 13.04 14.08 14.82
N SER A 75 12.17 14.85 14.17
CA SER A 75 10.92 15.34 14.79
C SER A 75 9.96 14.21 15.17
N THR A 76 9.88 13.15 14.35
CA THR A 76 9.07 11.96 14.64
C THR A 76 9.67 11.16 15.78
N TYR A 77 10.98 10.97 15.78
CA TYR A 77 11.71 10.30 16.86
C TYR A 77 11.48 11.00 18.20
N ILE A 78 11.74 12.31 18.27
CA ILE A 78 11.57 13.10 19.50
C ILE A 78 10.13 13.03 19.99
N ARG A 79 9.15 13.19 19.10
CA ARG A 79 7.73 13.08 19.48
C ARG A 79 7.39 11.71 20.05
N ASN A 80 7.90 10.63 19.45
CA ASN A 80 7.63 9.30 19.95
C ASN A 80 8.27 9.07 21.32
N VAL A 81 9.51 9.52 21.52
CA VAL A 81 10.18 9.46 22.82
C VAL A 81 9.43 10.27 23.89
N LEU A 82 8.99 11.49 23.56
CA LEU A 82 8.27 12.38 24.49
C LEU A 82 6.93 11.78 24.97
N PHE A 83 6.24 11.05 24.10
CA PHE A 83 4.95 10.42 24.41
C PHE A 83 5.08 8.93 24.72
N GLU A 84 6.29 8.44 25.00
CA GLU A 84 6.59 7.03 25.29
C GLU A 84 5.95 6.06 24.29
N LYS A 85 5.82 6.50 23.03
CA LYS A 85 5.27 5.68 21.97
C LYS A 85 6.31 4.63 21.63
N GLU A 86 5.89 3.37 21.64
CA GLU A 86 6.73 2.27 21.20
C GLU A 86 7.31 2.57 19.82
N LEU A 87 8.64 2.62 19.76
CA LEU A 87 9.40 2.74 18.54
C LEU A 87 9.39 1.38 17.83
N LYS A 88 8.23 1.00 17.29
CA LYS A 88 7.94 -0.25 16.54
C LYS A 88 8.63 -0.28 15.17
N ILE A 89 9.94 -0.07 15.18
CA ILE A 89 10.73 0.17 13.97
C ILE A 89 11.10 -1.15 13.28
N ASN A 90 11.12 -2.25 14.03
CA ASN A 90 11.39 -3.60 13.55
C ASN A 90 10.24 -4.57 13.85
N GLU A 91 9.03 -4.06 14.18
CA GLU A 91 7.89 -4.93 14.47
C GLU A 91 7.55 -5.73 13.21
N PHE A 92 7.67 -7.07 13.32
CA PHE A 92 7.41 -8.02 12.24
C PHE A 92 8.33 -7.93 11.01
N GLN A 93 9.56 -7.40 11.15
CA GLN A 93 10.55 -7.44 10.06
C GLN A 93 10.81 -8.86 9.53
N THR A 94 10.85 -9.85 10.43
CA THR A 94 11.00 -11.28 10.09
C THR A 94 9.80 -11.85 9.32
N ASP A 95 8.64 -11.22 9.46
CA ASP A 95 7.37 -11.66 8.90
C ASP A 95 6.85 -10.67 7.83
N GLU A 96 7.76 -9.89 7.21
CA GLU A 96 7.44 -8.90 6.18
C GLU A 96 6.61 -9.51 5.04
N VAL A 97 6.95 -10.73 4.61
CA VAL A 97 6.20 -11.48 3.59
C VAL A 97 4.75 -11.70 4.03
N LEU A 98 4.51 -12.03 5.30
CA LEU A 98 3.17 -12.23 5.84
C LEU A 98 2.37 -10.92 5.90
N LEU A 99 3.03 -9.81 6.23
CA LEU A 99 2.43 -8.47 6.18
C LEU A 99 2.08 -8.07 4.74
N GLN A 100 2.93 -8.39 3.77
CA GLN A 100 2.65 -8.17 2.35
C GLN A 100 1.40 -8.95 1.93
N TYR A 101 1.27 -10.22 2.31
CA TYR A 101 0.05 -11.00 2.08
C TYR A 101 -1.18 -10.35 2.69
N GLY A 102 -1.13 -9.94 3.96
CA GLY A 102 -2.23 -9.22 4.62
C GLY A 102 -2.64 -7.95 3.84
N SER A 103 -1.67 -7.19 3.35
CA SER A 103 -1.90 -6.01 2.50
C SER A 103 -2.59 -6.37 1.17
N HIS A 104 -2.15 -7.44 0.51
CA HIS A 104 -2.78 -7.92 -0.72
C HIS A 104 -4.23 -8.37 -0.49
N PHE A 105 -4.50 -9.13 0.56
CA PHE A 105 -5.85 -9.54 0.92
C PHE A 105 -6.76 -8.34 1.21
N LYS A 106 -6.23 -7.30 1.86
CA LYS A 106 -6.98 -6.05 2.08
C LYS A 106 -7.32 -5.34 0.76
N LYS A 107 -6.39 -5.29 -0.19
CA LYS A 107 -6.63 -4.72 -1.53
C LYS A 107 -7.70 -5.51 -2.29
N ILE A 108 -7.66 -6.84 -2.22
CA ILE A 108 -8.68 -7.71 -2.82
C ILE A 108 -10.05 -7.46 -2.18
N SER A 109 -10.12 -7.36 -0.85
CA SER A 109 -11.37 -7.01 -0.15
C SER A 109 -11.92 -5.65 -0.60
N ASN A 110 -11.07 -4.63 -0.72
CA ASN A 110 -11.47 -3.31 -1.19
C ASN A 110 -11.99 -3.35 -2.63
N LEU A 111 -11.30 -4.09 -3.51
CA LEU A 111 -11.73 -4.26 -4.90
C LEU A 111 -13.14 -4.90 -4.95
N LEU A 112 -13.33 -6.02 -4.24
CA LEU A 112 -14.58 -6.75 -4.20
C LEU A 112 -15.73 -5.95 -3.60
N ARG A 113 -15.48 -4.95 -2.75
CA ARG A 113 -16.52 -4.08 -2.19
C ARG A 113 -17.19 -3.15 -3.23
N ASN A 114 -16.57 -2.93 -4.39
CA ASN A 114 -17.17 -2.09 -5.44
C ASN A 114 -18.43 -2.75 -6.07
N ARG A 115 -19.36 -1.90 -6.53
CA ARG A 115 -20.67 -2.34 -7.05
C ARG A 115 -20.56 -3.25 -8.28
N GLU A 116 -19.56 -3.04 -9.12
CA GLU A 116 -19.28 -3.83 -10.33
C GLU A 116 -19.05 -5.33 -10.03
N TRP A 117 -18.59 -5.65 -8.82
CA TRP A 117 -18.32 -7.03 -8.39
C TRP A 117 -19.51 -7.70 -7.69
N ASN A 118 -20.69 -7.07 -7.66
CA ASN A 118 -21.89 -7.66 -7.06
C ASN A 118 -22.43 -8.87 -7.83
N VAL A 119 -21.97 -9.09 -9.06
CA VAL A 119 -22.34 -10.25 -9.90
C VAL A 119 -21.71 -11.54 -9.38
N PHE A 120 -20.66 -11.47 -8.55
CA PHE A 120 -20.04 -12.65 -7.95
C PHE A 120 -20.93 -13.23 -6.83
N GLU A 121 -21.56 -14.38 -7.08
CA GLU A 121 -22.42 -15.08 -6.12
C GLU A 121 -21.72 -15.36 -4.79
N ASN A 122 -20.47 -15.83 -4.85
CA ASN A 122 -19.68 -16.20 -3.66
C ASN A 122 -18.97 -15.01 -2.99
N LYS A 123 -19.27 -13.76 -3.40
CA LYS A 123 -18.58 -12.56 -2.91
C LYS A 123 -18.60 -12.43 -1.39
N LYS A 124 -19.75 -12.71 -0.76
CA LYS A 124 -19.89 -12.61 0.71
C LYS A 124 -18.98 -13.61 1.43
N GLU A 125 -18.93 -14.85 0.95
CA GLU A 125 -18.10 -15.90 1.52
C GLU A 125 -16.60 -15.58 1.37
N ILE A 126 -16.19 -15.11 0.19
CA ILE A 126 -14.79 -14.72 -0.07
C ILE A 126 -14.37 -13.57 0.85
N LEU A 127 -15.23 -12.56 1.04
CA LEU A 127 -14.95 -11.45 1.95
C LEU A 127 -14.78 -11.91 3.39
N LEU A 128 -15.63 -12.83 3.86
CA LEU A 128 -15.55 -13.40 5.20
C LEU A 128 -14.26 -14.22 5.39
N ARG A 129 -13.90 -15.06 4.42
CA ARG A 129 -12.63 -15.83 4.45
C ARG A 129 -11.41 -14.92 4.51
N ILE A 130 -11.42 -13.82 3.75
CA ILE A 130 -10.35 -12.82 3.78
C ILE A 130 -10.26 -12.15 5.15
N GLU A 131 -11.39 -11.80 5.76
CA GLU A 131 -11.43 -11.19 7.10
C GLU A 131 -10.86 -12.12 8.17
N ASN A 132 -11.32 -13.38 8.20
CA ASN A 132 -10.81 -14.39 9.13
C ASN A 132 -9.30 -14.62 8.95
N LEU A 133 -8.81 -14.68 7.70
CA LEU A 133 -7.39 -14.85 7.44
C LEU A 133 -6.56 -13.67 7.97
N ILE A 134 -7.03 -12.44 7.78
CA ILE A 134 -6.35 -11.25 8.30
C ILE A 134 -6.31 -11.28 9.83
N GLU A 135 -7.40 -11.71 10.48
CA GLU A 135 -7.45 -11.86 11.94
C GLU A 135 -6.46 -12.91 12.44
N LEU A 136 -6.38 -14.08 11.78
CA LEU A 136 -5.41 -15.12 12.11
C LEU A 136 -3.96 -14.64 11.93
N ILE A 137 -3.68 -13.87 10.89
CA ILE A 137 -2.37 -13.25 10.69
C ILE A 137 -2.04 -12.32 11.87
N HIS A 138 -2.97 -11.45 12.28
CA HIS A 138 -2.75 -10.59 13.44
C HIS A 138 -2.50 -11.40 14.71
N GLN A 139 -3.32 -12.41 14.99
CA GLN A 139 -3.15 -13.27 16.16
C GLN A 139 -1.77 -13.94 16.18
N TYR A 140 -1.34 -14.50 15.04
CA TYR A 140 -0.01 -15.10 14.89
C TYR A 140 1.10 -14.10 15.21
N LEU A 141 1.06 -12.94 14.57
CA LEU A 141 2.06 -11.88 14.73
C LEU A 141 2.17 -11.45 16.19
N TYR A 142 1.05 -11.14 16.86
CA TYR A 142 1.07 -10.72 18.26
C TYR A 142 1.39 -11.84 19.25
N SER A 143 1.04 -13.09 18.95
CA SER A 143 1.42 -14.24 19.78
C SER A 143 2.93 -14.50 19.80
N LYS A 144 3.65 -14.14 18.73
CA LYS A 144 5.12 -14.23 18.68
C LYS A 144 5.79 -13.18 19.56
N ILE A 145 5.23 -11.97 19.61
CA ILE A 145 5.76 -10.89 20.46
C ILE A 145 5.71 -11.34 21.93
N GLN A 146 4.57 -11.87 22.37
CA GLN A 146 4.39 -12.36 23.75
C GLN A 146 5.26 -13.58 24.12
N LYS A 147 5.82 -14.30 23.14
CA LYS A 147 6.72 -15.45 23.38
C LYS A 147 8.20 -15.08 23.33
N ASN A 148 8.52 -13.91 22.80
CA ASN A 148 9.89 -13.39 22.68
C ASN A 148 10.21 -12.35 23.77
N GLU A 149 9.23 -12.00 24.61
CA GLU A 149 9.39 -11.36 25.92
C GLU A 149 9.56 -12.43 27.01
#